data_AF-A0A5C3QD03-F1
#
_entry.id   AF-A0A5C3QD03-F1
#
_cell.length_a   1.000
_cell.length_b   1.000
_cell.length_c   1.000
_cell.angle_alpha   90.00
_cell.angle_beta   90.00
_cell.angle_gamma   90.00
#
_symmetry.space_group_name_H-M   'P 1'
#
loop_
_entity.id
_entity.type
_entity.pdbx_description
1 polymer ?
#
loop_
_entity_poly.entity_id
_entity_poly.type
_entity_poly.pdbx_seq_one_letter_code
_entity_poly.pdbx_strand_id
1 'polypeptide(L)'
;MKLTTGISAILALASTAAAGVVTLDARDLPNEASCINYAKLSGIHKFSRGWSQACSNLSRDCSRQLKSTVYVWSKTSCVAAAICESPESIVQYNRCPGNNQQIPEQNAVSALSTNIYKDIVGPCADQGCPMTQQNFVDWTYRSLAAINSTDLPNNFEVEVWFKYMKDWTNTGETIPYANFNDFLHYRTDN
;
A
#
# COMPACT_ATOMS: atom_id res chain seq x y z
N MET A 1 57.18 -19.96 51.43
CA MET A 1 56.53 -21.16 50.84
C MET A 1 55.36 -21.56 51.72
N LYS A 2 54.13 -21.28 51.27
CA LYS A 2 52.86 -22.00 51.50
C LYS A 2 51.70 -21.08 51.05
N LEU A 3 51.18 -21.37 49.86
CA LEU A 3 49.93 -20.83 49.32
C LEU A 3 48.76 -21.58 49.95
N THR A 4 47.67 -20.85 50.27
CA THR A 4 46.34 -21.43 50.43
C THR A 4 45.35 -20.57 49.68
N THR A 5 44.89 -21.11 48.56
CA THR A 5 43.94 -20.54 47.61
C THR A 5 42.52 -20.81 48.11
N GLY A 6 41.73 -19.76 48.33
CA GLY A 6 40.29 -19.86 48.59
C GLY A 6 39.52 -19.83 47.26
N ILE A 7 38.69 -20.84 47.03
CA ILE A 7 37.81 -20.94 45.85
C ILE A 7 36.49 -20.24 46.18
N SER A 8 36.22 -19.10 45.55
CA SER A 8 34.91 -18.44 45.58
C SER A 8 34.02 -19.03 44.49
N ALA A 9 32.91 -19.66 44.90
CA ALA A 9 31.86 -20.13 43.98
C ALA A 9 30.97 -18.95 43.55
N ILE A 10 30.89 -18.70 42.25
CA ILE A 10 29.97 -17.73 41.65
C ILE A 10 28.67 -18.48 41.33
N LEU A 11 27.57 -18.15 42.04
CA LEU A 11 26.23 -18.57 41.67
C LEU A 11 25.76 -17.72 40.47
N ALA A 12 25.67 -18.33 39.29
CA ALA A 12 25.00 -17.71 38.15
C ALA A 12 23.49 -17.97 38.25
N LEU A 13 22.70 -16.92 38.53
CA LEU A 13 21.24 -16.99 38.38
C LEU A 13 20.91 -16.95 36.88
N ALA A 14 20.52 -18.09 36.32
CA ALA A 14 19.93 -18.15 34.99
C ALA A 14 18.49 -17.62 35.07
N SER A 15 18.29 -16.38 34.64
CA SER A 15 16.95 -15.83 34.41
C SER A 15 16.37 -16.42 33.13
N THR A 16 15.51 -17.43 33.26
CA THR A 16 14.68 -17.92 32.16
C THR A 16 13.60 -16.88 31.86
N ALA A 17 13.85 -16.05 30.85
CA ALA A 17 12.79 -15.26 30.24
C ALA A 17 11.81 -16.23 29.57
N ALA A 18 10.61 -16.39 30.14
CA ALA A 18 9.53 -17.06 29.47
C ALA A 18 9.11 -16.20 28.26
N ALA A 19 9.50 -16.63 27.07
CA ALA A 19 8.95 -16.07 25.84
C ALA A 19 7.45 -16.37 25.84
N GLY A 20 6.62 -15.33 26.06
CA GLY A 20 5.18 -15.46 25.91
C GLY A 20 4.88 -15.95 24.51
N VAL A 21 4.14 -17.05 24.39
CA VAL A 21 3.61 -17.51 23.12
C VAL A 21 2.64 -16.43 22.63
N VAL A 22 3.08 -15.61 21.69
CA VAL A 22 2.18 -14.73 20.94
C VAL A 22 1.33 -15.65 20.07
N THR A 23 0.10 -15.91 20.50
CA THR A 23 -0.91 -16.49 19.62
C THR A 23 -1.23 -15.44 18.56
N LEU A 24 -0.69 -15.61 17.36
CA LEU A 24 -1.12 -14.85 16.19
C LEU A 24 -2.57 -15.26 15.92
N ASP A 25 -3.51 -14.35 16.18
CA ASP A 25 -4.89 -14.55 15.75
C ASP A 25 -4.92 -14.82 14.24
N ALA A 26 -5.83 -15.71 13.83
CA ALA A 26 -6.09 -15.91 12.41
C ALA A 26 -6.47 -14.56 11.79
N ARG A 27 -5.82 -14.21 10.67
CA ARG A 27 -6.15 -12.97 9.93
C ARG A 27 -7.63 -13.02 9.54
N ASP A 28 -8.35 -11.92 9.76
CA ASP A 28 -9.69 -11.75 9.23
C ASP A 28 -9.57 -11.64 7.70
N LEU A 29 -10.01 -12.65 6.95
CA LEU A 29 -9.85 -12.67 5.50
C LEU A 29 -11.20 -12.42 4.83
N PRO A 30 -11.23 -11.70 3.69
CA PRO A 30 -12.47 -11.53 2.95
C PRO A 30 -13.11 -12.88 2.61
N ASN A 31 -14.42 -13.00 2.88
CA ASN A 31 -15.19 -14.16 2.46
C ASN A 31 -15.36 -14.19 0.93
N GLU A 32 -15.83 -15.32 0.40
CA GLU A 32 -16.00 -15.52 -1.04
C GLU A 32 -16.89 -14.46 -1.71
N ALA A 33 -17.99 -14.06 -1.08
CA ALA A 33 -18.88 -13.03 -1.62
C ALA A 33 -18.20 -11.65 -1.69
N SER A 34 -17.45 -11.27 -0.66
CA SER A 34 -16.62 -10.07 -0.66
C SER A 34 -15.58 -10.12 -1.77
N CYS A 35 -14.92 -11.26 -1.96
CA CYS A 35 -13.95 -11.46 -3.03
C CYS A 35 -14.54 -11.27 -4.43
N ILE A 36 -15.73 -11.82 -4.68
CA ILE A 36 -16.45 -11.62 -5.94
C ILE A 36 -16.79 -10.13 -6.13
N ASN A 37 -17.16 -9.42 -5.07
CA ASN A 37 -17.46 -8.00 -5.15
C ASN A 37 -16.22 -7.17 -5.46
N TYR A 38 -15.09 -7.40 -4.77
CA TYR A 38 -13.85 -6.70 -5.06
C TYR A 38 -13.32 -7.00 -6.47
N ALA A 39 -13.47 -8.25 -6.96
CA ALA A 39 -13.10 -8.61 -8.32
C ALA A 39 -13.84 -7.76 -9.38
N LYS A 40 -15.12 -7.45 -9.13
CA LYS A 40 -15.94 -6.62 -10.03
C LYS A 40 -15.53 -5.15 -10.04
N LEU A 41 -14.77 -4.68 -9.05
CA LEU A 41 -14.27 -3.31 -8.99
C LEU A 41 -13.03 -3.09 -9.86
N SER A 42 -12.43 -4.15 -10.39
CA SER A 42 -11.26 -4.05 -11.28
C SER A 42 -11.52 -3.08 -12.45
N GLY A 43 -10.75 -2.01 -12.53
CA GLY A 43 -10.84 -0.93 -13.50
C GLY A 43 -11.94 0.10 -13.23
N ILE A 44 -12.75 -0.06 -12.19
CA ILE A 44 -13.83 0.87 -11.86
C ILE A 44 -13.33 1.87 -10.83
N HIS A 45 -13.25 3.14 -11.23
CA HIS A 45 -12.96 4.21 -10.29
C HIS A 45 -14.14 4.39 -9.35
N LYS A 46 -13.95 4.07 -8.06
CA LYS A 46 -15.04 3.87 -7.09
C LYS A 46 -15.98 5.07 -7.00
N PHE A 47 -15.44 6.28 -7.05
CA PHE A 47 -16.20 7.49 -6.77
C PHE A 47 -16.85 8.11 -8.01
N SER A 48 -16.21 8.00 -9.18
CA SER A 48 -16.82 8.44 -10.44
C SER A 48 -17.69 7.37 -11.10
N ARG A 49 -17.56 6.10 -10.65
CA ARG A 49 -18.16 4.90 -11.27
C ARG A 49 -17.79 4.69 -12.73
N GLY A 50 -16.80 5.44 -13.23
CA GLY A 50 -16.26 5.29 -14.58
C GLY A 50 -15.36 4.08 -14.65
N TRP A 51 -15.54 3.25 -15.67
CA TRP A 51 -14.62 2.17 -15.98
C TRP A 51 -13.47 2.67 -16.84
N SER A 52 -12.26 2.17 -16.56
CA SER A 52 -11.00 2.55 -17.17
C SER A 52 -10.14 1.33 -17.45
N GLN A 53 -9.85 1.08 -18.73
CA GLN A 53 -8.94 -0.01 -19.12
C GLN A 53 -7.53 0.21 -18.55
N ALA A 54 -7.07 1.45 -18.52
CA ALA A 54 -5.78 1.82 -17.93
C ALA A 54 -5.70 1.45 -16.45
N CYS A 55 -6.77 1.78 -15.70
CA CYS A 55 -6.87 1.41 -14.30
C CYS A 55 -6.89 -0.11 -14.11
N SER A 56 -7.65 -0.85 -14.93
CA SER A 56 -7.65 -2.31 -14.90
C SER A 56 -6.26 -2.91 -15.18
N ASN A 57 -5.48 -2.31 -16.07
CA ASN A 57 -4.11 -2.75 -16.37
C ASN A 57 -3.18 -2.57 -15.16
N LEU A 58 -3.29 -1.44 -14.44
CA LEU A 58 -2.56 -1.18 -13.20
C LEU A 58 -2.94 -2.19 -12.10
N SER A 59 -4.23 -2.44 -11.88
CA SER A 59 -4.70 -3.39 -10.86
C SER A 59 -4.30 -4.82 -11.15
N ARG A 60 -4.30 -5.22 -12.42
CA ARG A 60 -3.82 -6.54 -12.85
C ARG A 60 -2.33 -6.69 -12.60
N ASP A 61 -1.52 -5.68 -12.95
CA ASP A 61 -0.08 -5.71 -12.69
C ASP A 61 0.20 -5.75 -11.18
N CYS A 62 -0.46 -4.89 -10.40
CA CYS A 62 -0.40 -4.92 -8.95
C CYS A 62 -0.66 -6.32 -8.39
N SER A 63 -1.78 -6.94 -8.79
CA SER A 63 -2.17 -8.25 -8.28
C SER A 63 -1.18 -9.36 -8.64
N ARG A 64 -0.47 -9.22 -9.77
CA ARG A 64 0.63 -10.14 -10.12
C ARG A 64 1.83 -9.94 -9.20
N GLN A 65 2.22 -8.69 -8.95
CA GLN A 65 3.37 -8.38 -8.09
C GLN A 65 3.14 -8.79 -6.62
N LEU A 66 1.91 -8.72 -6.14
CA LEU A 66 1.57 -9.04 -4.75
C LEU A 66 1.50 -10.54 -4.45
N LYS A 67 1.58 -11.42 -5.46
CA LYS A 67 1.63 -12.87 -5.23
C LYS A 67 2.81 -13.32 -4.37
N SER A 68 3.90 -12.56 -4.37
CA SER A 68 5.15 -12.90 -3.68
C SER A 68 5.54 -11.95 -2.55
N THR A 69 4.69 -10.97 -2.20
CA THR A 69 5.04 -9.97 -1.20
C THR A 69 3.83 -9.38 -0.49
N VAL A 70 4.04 -8.88 0.73
CA VAL A 70 3.04 -8.17 1.54
C VAL A 70 3.22 -6.64 1.51
N TYR A 71 4.28 -6.14 0.86
CA TYR A 71 4.60 -4.72 0.78
C TYR A 71 3.78 -4.02 -0.32
N VAL A 72 2.47 -3.87 -0.09
CA VAL A 72 1.50 -3.37 -1.07
C VAL A 72 1.90 -2.00 -1.63
N TRP A 73 2.13 -1.03 -0.74
CA TRP A 73 2.48 0.35 -1.11
C TRP A 73 3.96 0.54 -1.47
N SER A 74 4.69 -0.55 -1.67
CA SER A 74 6.03 -0.55 -2.28
C SER A 74 6.00 -0.91 -3.76
N LYS A 75 4.81 -1.14 -4.35
CA LYS A 75 4.64 -1.42 -5.78
C LYS A 75 3.95 -0.25 -6.48
N THR A 76 4.62 0.33 -7.48
CA THR A 76 4.13 1.49 -8.25
C THR A 76 2.74 1.26 -8.82
N SER A 77 2.50 0.10 -9.45
CA SER A 77 1.19 -0.25 -10.01
C SER A 77 0.11 -0.40 -8.95
N CYS A 78 0.43 -0.86 -7.74
CA CYS A 78 -0.52 -0.94 -6.64
C CYS A 78 -0.92 0.42 -6.10
N VAL A 79 0.05 1.34 -5.96
CA VAL A 79 -0.24 2.72 -5.56
C VAL A 79 -1.09 3.42 -6.63
N ALA A 80 -0.76 3.25 -7.91
CA ALA A 80 -1.53 3.86 -9.00
C ALA A 80 -2.95 3.26 -9.11
N ALA A 81 -3.06 1.94 -8.97
CA ALA A 81 -4.33 1.22 -8.93
C ALA A 81 -5.23 1.66 -7.75
N ALA A 82 -4.64 1.83 -6.57
CA ALA A 82 -5.37 2.26 -5.38
C ALA A 82 -5.99 3.66 -5.52
N ILE A 83 -5.37 4.53 -6.33
CA ILE A 83 -5.88 5.87 -6.59
C ILE A 83 -6.97 5.84 -7.68
N CYS A 84 -6.78 5.00 -8.71
CA CYS A 84 -7.73 4.93 -9.82
C CYS A 84 -8.94 4.00 -9.54
N GLU A 85 -8.89 3.09 -8.56
CA GLU A 85 -10.05 2.30 -8.08
C GLU A 85 -10.47 2.75 -6.69
N SER A 86 -9.84 2.16 -5.68
CA SER A 86 -9.78 2.58 -4.29
C SER A 86 -8.69 1.80 -3.55
N PRO A 87 -8.14 2.32 -2.44
CA PRO A 87 -7.14 1.58 -1.68
C PRO A 87 -7.71 0.31 -1.03
N GLU A 88 -8.98 0.34 -0.59
CA GLU A 88 -9.66 -0.82 -0.02
C GLU A 88 -9.81 -1.94 -1.05
N SER A 89 -10.29 -1.66 -2.26
CA SER A 89 -10.49 -2.71 -3.28
C SER A 89 -9.17 -3.43 -3.60
N ILE A 90 -8.08 -2.67 -3.73
CA ILE A 90 -6.77 -3.21 -4.06
C ILE A 90 -6.23 -4.11 -2.94
N VAL A 91 -6.28 -3.68 -1.68
CA VAL A 91 -5.81 -4.52 -0.58
C VAL A 91 -6.69 -5.75 -0.43
N GLN A 92 -8.01 -5.55 -0.36
CA GLN A 92 -8.94 -6.63 -0.01
C GLN A 92 -9.05 -7.68 -1.12
N TYR A 93 -9.06 -7.27 -2.40
CA TYR A 93 -9.01 -8.23 -3.50
C TYR A 93 -7.75 -9.11 -3.43
N ASN A 94 -6.61 -8.52 -3.11
CA ASN A 94 -5.34 -9.26 -3.06
C ASN A 94 -5.21 -10.19 -1.84
N ARG A 95 -6.10 -10.06 -0.86
CA ARG A 95 -6.22 -10.97 0.30
C ARG A 95 -7.15 -12.15 0.06
N CYS A 96 -7.85 -12.19 -1.07
CA CYS A 96 -8.78 -13.27 -1.40
C CYS A 96 -8.10 -14.62 -1.63
N PRO A 97 -8.82 -15.75 -1.44
CA PRO A 97 -8.35 -17.07 -1.85
C PRO A 97 -7.86 -17.07 -3.30
N GLY A 98 -6.70 -17.69 -3.55
CA GLY A 98 -6.05 -17.67 -4.86
C GLY A 98 -5.13 -16.46 -5.11
N ASN A 99 -5.16 -15.42 -4.26
CA ASN A 99 -4.18 -14.32 -4.22
C ASN A 99 -3.18 -14.52 -3.08
N ASN A 100 -2.86 -13.48 -2.30
CA ASN A 100 -1.89 -13.53 -1.22
C ASN A 100 -2.57 -13.23 0.13
N GLN A 101 -3.02 -14.30 0.79
CA GLN A 101 -3.68 -14.24 2.10
C GLN A 101 -2.76 -13.82 3.25
N GLN A 102 -1.46 -13.61 3.00
CA GLN A 102 -0.51 -13.08 4.00
C GLN A 102 -0.54 -11.55 4.09
N ILE A 103 -1.17 -10.87 3.13
CA ILE A 103 -1.31 -9.41 3.15
C ILE A 103 -2.16 -9.00 4.38
N PRO A 104 -1.68 -8.08 5.23
CA PRO A 104 -2.47 -7.51 6.33
C PRO A 104 -3.72 -6.76 5.88
N GLU A 105 -4.58 -6.45 6.85
CA GLU A 105 -5.62 -5.43 6.66
C GLU A 105 -5.02 -4.12 6.14
N GLN A 106 -5.82 -3.33 5.43
CA GLN A 106 -5.39 -2.10 4.77
C GLN A 106 -4.68 -1.11 5.72
N ASN A 107 -5.14 -1.00 6.97
CA ASN A 107 -4.52 -0.12 7.96
C ASN A 107 -3.21 -0.67 8.56
N ALA A 108 -2.89 -1.93 8.29
CA ALA A 108 -1.76 -2.66 8.88
C ALA A 108 -0.70 -3.07 7.84
N VAL A 109 -0.90 -2.76 6.55
CA VAL A 109 0.15 -2.92 5.55
C VAL A 109 1.27 -1.90 5.80
N SER A 110 2.44 -2.13 5.22
CA SER A 110 3.57 -1.20 5.33
C SER A 110 3.23 0.16 4.72
N ALA A 111 3.78 1.23 5.31
CA ALA A 111 3.70 2.58 4.77
C ALA A 111 4.10 2.68 3.28
N LEU A 112 3.61 3.72 2.62
CA LEU A 112 4.00 4.10 1.27
C LEU A 112 5.53 4.15 1.13
N SER A 113 6.07 3.54 0.08
CA SER A 113 7.49 3.65 -0.20
C SER A 113 7.88 5.10 -0.46
N THR A 114 8.88 5.60 0.27
CA THR A 114 9.44 6.95 0.06
C THR A 114 10.04 7.10 -1.34
N ASN A 115 10.54 6.01 -1.94
CA ASN A 115 11.01 6.02 -3.32
C ASN A 115 9.86 6.24 -4.31
N ILE A 116 8.68 5.61 -4.09
CA ILE A 116 7.51 5.87 -4.95
C ILE A 116 7.05 7.31 -4.80
N TYR A 117 7.01 7.83 -3.57
CA TYR A 117 6.64 9.23 -3.37
C TYR A 117 7.63 10.18 -4.05
N LYS A 118 8.94 9.88 -3.97
CA LYS A 118 9.98 10.61 -4.69
C LYS A 118 9.85 10.51 -6.21
N ASP A 119 9.43 9.37 -6.73
CA ASP A 119 9.14 9.19 -8.16
C ASP A 119 7.93 10.01 -8.63
N ILE A 120 7.02 10.36 -7.72
CA ILE A 120 5.89 11.25 -7.98
C ILE A 120 6.34 12.72 -7.97
N VAL A 121 6.87 13.18 -6.84
CA VAL A 121 7.11 14.62 -6.59
C VAL A 121 8.49 15.10 -7.05
N GLY A 122 9.39 14.18 -7.38
CA GLY A 122 10.73 14.46 -7.84
C GLY A 122 11.74 14.76 -6.71
N PRO A 123 12.87 15.41 -7.03
CA PRO A 123 13.98 15.61 -6.10
C PRO A 123 13.64 16.40 -4.82
N CYS A 124 12.57 17.19 -4.84
CA CYS A 124 12.13 17.94 -3.66
C CYS A 124 11.47 17.07 -2.59
N ALA A 125 11.26 15.77 -2.83
CA ALA A 125 10.69 14.85 -1.84
C ALA A 125 11.45 14.86 -0.52
N ASP A 126 12.79 14.93 -0.58
CA ASP A 126 13.66 14.96 0.60
C ASP A 126 13.51 16.27 1.40
N GLN A 127 12.92 17.30 0.79
CA GLN A 127 12.57 18.59 1.41
C GLN A 127 11.10 18.65 1.88
N GLY A 128 10.34 17.55 1.68
CA GLY A 128 8.94 17.47 2.07
C GLY A 128 7.95 18.13 1.12
N CYS A 129 8.30 18.32 -0.16
CA CYS A 129 7.37 18.93 -1.10
C CYS A 129 6.10 18.06 -1.27
N PRO A 130 4.91 18.68 -1.30
CA PRO A 130 3.66 17.96 -1.49
C PRO A 130 3.45 17.61 -2.96
N MET A 131 2.71 16.53 -3.21
CA MET A 131 2.29 16.12 -4.55
C MET A 131 1.30 17.12 -5.14
N THR A 132 1.58 17.61 -6.35
CA THR A 132 0.65 18.41 -7.16
C THR A 132 -0.16 17.53 -8.11
N GLN A 133 -1.23 18.09 -8.71
CA GLN A 133 -2.00 17.41 -9.75
C GLN A 133 -1.11 17.00 -10.93
N GLN A 134 -0.23 17.90 -11.41
CA GLN A 134 0.64 17.60 -12.54
C GLN A 134 1.64 16.48 -12.21
N ASN A 135 2.21 16.48 -11.00
CA ASN A 135 3.08 15.39 -10.56
C ASN A 135 2.37 14.04 -10.63
N PHE A 136 1.13 13.99 -10.15
CA PHE A 136 0.30 12.79 -10.19
C PHE A 136 -0.05 12.35 -11.62
N VAL A 137 -0.45 13.30 -12.48
CA VAL A 137 -0.78 13.03 -13.89
C VAL A 137 0.43 12.43 -14.61
N ASP A 138 1.58 13.09 -14.53
CA ASP A 138 2.81 12.63 -15.19
C ASP A 138 3.25 11.26 -14.67
N TRP A 139 3.18 11.05 -13.35
CA TRP A 139 3.53 9.79 -12.72
C TRP A 139 2.57 8.65 -13.11
N THR A 140 1.27 8.93 -13.26
CA THR A 140 0.29 7.94 -13.72
C THR A 140 0.63 7.44 -15.13
N TYR A 141 0.93 8.34 -16.06
CA TYR A 141 1.36 7.95 -17.42
C TYR A 141 2.69 7.19 -17.42
N ARG A 142 3.67 7.59 -16.59
CA ARG A 142 4.91 6.82 -16.42
C ARG A 142 4.66 5.42 -15.85
N SER A 143 3.73 5.29 -14.91
CA SER A 143 3.36 4.01 -14.29
C SER A 143 2.73 3.06 -15.31
N LEU A 144 1.85 3.58 -16.17
CA LEU A 144 1.27 2.82 -17.29
C LEU A 144 2.33 2.40 -18.31
N ALA A 145 3.25 3.29 -18.65
CA ALA A 145 4.37 2.97 -19.54
C ALA A 145 5.28 1.88 -18.94
N ALA A 146 5.56 1.93 -17.64
CA ALA A 146 6.40 0.94 -16.96
C ALA A 146 5.82 -0.48 -16.98
N ILE A 147 4.50 -0.62 -17.11
CA ILE A 147 3.81 -1.92 -17.27
C ILE A 147 3.50 -2.25 -18.74
N ASN A 148 4.05 -1.48 -19.68
CA ASN A 148 3.81 -1.59 -21.13
C ASN A 148 2.32 -1.49 -21.52
N SER A 149 1.53 -0.68 -20.80
CA SER A 149 0.13 -0.43 -21.16
C SER A 149 0.04 0.53 -22.35
N THR A 150 -0.68 0.14 -23.39
CA THR A 150 -1.07 1.03 -24.50
C THR A 150 -2.42 1.70 -24.28
N ASP A 151 -3.20 1.19 -23.31
CA ASP A 151 -4.46 1.80 -22.89
C ASP A 151 -4.15 2.94 -21.94
N LEU A 152 -4.35 4.16 -22.41
CA LEU A 152 -4.08 5.38 -21.66
C LEU A 152 -5.39 6.10 -21.34
N PRO A 153 -5.59 6.55 -20.09
CA PRO A 153 -6.74 7.38 -19.75
C PRO A 153 -6.55 8.75 -20.42
N ASN A 154 -7.63 9.52 -20.55
CA ASN A 154 -7.48 10.93 -20.90
C ASN A 154 -7.06 11.74 -19.65
N ASN A 155 -6.50 12.93 -19.85
CA ASN A 155 -6.04 13.75 -18.71
C ASN A 155 -7.16 14.05 -17.72
N PHE A 156 -8.36 14.40 -18.21
CA PHE A 156 -9.50 14.74 -17.35
C PHE A 156 -9.86 13.60 -16.39
N GLU A 157 -9.79 12.36 -16.85
CA GLU A 157 -10.01 11.18 -16.02
C GLU A 157 -8.99 11.08 -14.87
N VAL A 158 -7.71 11.29 -15.16
CA VAL A 158 -6.64 11.26 -14.15
C VAL A 158 -6.76 12.44 -13.18
N GLU A 159 -7.12 13.62 -13.67
CA GLU A 159 -7.38 14.79 -12.84
C GLU A 159 -8.55 14.56 -11.88
N VAL A 160 -9.59 13.85 -12.34
CA VAL A 160 -10.71 13.42 -11.50
C VAL A 160 -10.22 12.48 -10.39
N TRP A 161 -9.36 11.50 -10.68
CA TRP A 161 -8.78 10.62 -9.64
C TRP A 161 -8.02 11.42 -8.58
N PHE A 162 -7.18 12.38 -9.01
CA PHE A 162 -6.46 13.27 -8.10
C PHE A 162 -7.42 14.10 -7.23
N LYS A 163 -8.48 14.64 -7.83
CA LYS A 163 -9.50 15.41 -7.11
C LYS A 163 -10.12 14.59 -5.98
N TYR A 164 -10.42 13.32 -6.19
CA TYR A 164 -11.01 12.49 -5.12
C TYR A 164 -10.05 12.20 -3.97
N MET A 165 -8.75 12.09 -4.25
CA MET A 165 -7.75 12.06 -3.18
C MET A 165 -7.74 13.38 -2.41
N LYS A 166 -7.65 14.52 -3.13
CA LYS A 166 -7.65 15.85 -2.51
C LYS A 166 -8.85 16.10 -1.61
N ASP A 167 -10.04 15.75 -2.10
CA ASP A 167 -11.29 15.93 -1.37
C ASP A 167 -11.31 15.12 -0.06
N TRP A 168 -10.70 13.92 -0.06
CA TRP A 168 -10.60 13.10 1.14
C TRP A 168 -9.50 13.56 2.10
N THR A 169 -8.33 13.90 1.58
CA THR A 169 -7.21 14.36 2.40
C THR A 169 -7.45 15.74 2.99
N ASN A 170 -8.31 16.54 2.34
CA ASN A 170 -8.67 17.90 2.73
C ASN A 170 -7.44 18.81 2.90
N THR A 171 -6.48 18.71 1.97
CA THR A 171 -5.17 19.39 2.03
C THR A 171 -5.07 20.62 1.12
N GLY A 172 -6.15 21.02 0.46
CA GLY A 172 -6.13 22.10 -0.53
C GLY A 172 -5.59 21.61 -1.88
N GLU A 173 -4.73 22.39 -2.55
CA GLU A 173 -4.29 22.11 -3.92
C GLU A 173 -3.21 21.01 -4.07
N THR A 174 -2.59 20.62 -2.96
CA THR A 174 -1.49 19.65 -2.97
C THR A 174 -1.69 18.63 -1.86
N ILE A 175 -1.05 17.46 -1.97
CA ILE A 175 -1.17 16.37 -0.99
C ILE A 175 0.21 16.03 -0.44
N PRO A 176 0.49 16.31 0.86
CA PRO A 176 1.72 15.87 1.51
C PRO A 176 1.80 14.35 1.64
N TYR A 177 3.03 13.82 1.79
CA TYR A 177 3.28 12.38 1.97
C TYR A 177 2.42 11.75 3.06
N ALA A 178 2.32 12.37 4.25
CA ALA A 178 1.59 11.82 5.37
C ALA A 178 0.10 11.62 5.03
N ASN A 179 -0.54 12.64 4.44
CA ASN A 179 -1.95 12.56 4.04
C ASN A 179 -2.17 11.55 2.91
N PHE A 180 -1.25 11.44 1.96
CA PHE A 180 -1.35 10.45 0.90
C PHE A 180 -1.17 9.02 1.45
N ASN A 181 -0.22 8.83 2.38
CA ASN A 181 -0.06 7.58 3.10
C ASN A 181 -1.33 7.23 3.88
N ASP A 182 -1.93 8.18 4.60
CA ASP A 182 -3.17 7.96 5.34
C ASP A 182 -4.33 7.61 4.42
N PHE A 183 -4.45 8.26 3.26
CA PHE A 183 -5.43 7.89 2.24
C PHE A 183 -5.31 6.42 1.85
N LEU A 184 -4.10 5.93 1.60
CA LEU A 184 -3.88 4.52 1.25
C LEU A 184 -4.27 3.54 2.37
N HIS A 185 -4.12 3.93 3.64
CA HIS A 185 -4.38 3.04 4.79
C HIS A 185 -5.82 3.10 5.31
N TYR A 186 -6.52 4.22 5.07
CA TYR A 186 -7.81 4.49 5.73
C TYR A 186 -8.95 4.84 4.78
N ARG A 187 -8.70 5.07 3.48
CA ARG A 187 -9.81 5.28 2.56
C ARG A 187 -10.57 3.98 2.34
N THR A 188 -11.81 3.94 2.82
CA THR A 188 -12.77 2.87 2.56
C THR A 188 -13.69 3.17 1.39
N ASP A 189 -14.38 2.12 0.94
CA ASP A 189 -15.34 2.07 -0.15
C ASP A 189 -16.78 2.44 0.24
N ASN A 190 -17.03 2.64 1.53
CA ASN A 190 -18.31 3.01 2.13
C ASN A 190 -18.60 4.50 2.09
#